data_AF-A0A960BPZ8-F1
#
_entry.id   AF-A0A960BPZ8-F1
#
_cell.length_a   1.000
_cell.length_b   1.000
_cell.length_c   1.000
_cell.angle_alpha   90.00
_cell.angle_beta   90.00
_cell.angle_gamma   90.00
#
_symmetry.space_group_name_H-M   'P 1'
#
loop_
_entity.id
_entity.type
_entity.pdbx_description
1 polymer ?
#
loop_
_entity_poly.entity_id
_entity_poly.type
_entity_poly.pdbx_seq_one_letter_code
_entity_poly.pdbx_strand_id
1 'polypeptide(L)'
;MSGDRNPIHMHPLAARAFGFPSAIAHGMWTMARCLSVVEGSLPERYVVEAGFFKPVLLPAQCSVAMSGTTVWLSSRDQVNVVMVISET
;
A
#
# COMPACT_ATOMS: atom_id res chain seq x y z
N MET A 1 -10.96 -9.69 7.70
CA MET A 1 -11.45 -9.07 6.45
C MET A 1 -11.76 -7.61 6.76
N SER A 2 -11.16 -6.64 6.07
CA SER A 2 -11.27 -5.20 6.39
C SER A 2 -12.64 -4.56 6.08
N GLY A 3 -13.57 -5.30 5.50
CA GLY A 3 -14.95 -4.83 5.22
C GLY A 3 -15.11 -4.05 3.91
N ASP A 4 -14.01 -3.56 3.31
CA ASP A 4 -14.05 -2.95 1.98
C ASP A 4 -14.33 -4.02 0.92
N ARG A 5 -15.44 -3.81 0.20
CA ARG A 5 -15.93 -4.68 -0.88
C ARG A 5 -16.05 -3.90 -2.19
N ASN A 6 -15.26 -2.84 -2.37
CA ASN A 6 -15.27 -2.09 -3.61
C ASN A 6 -14.87 -3.00 -4.80
N PRO A 7 -15.72 -3.14 -5.84
CA PRO A 7 -15.48 -4.04 -6.98
C PRO A 7 -14.15 -3.83 -7.71
N ILE A 8 -13.56 -2.64 -7.66
CA ILE A 8 -12.25 -2.33 -8.29
C ILE A 8 -11.11 -3.21 -7.76
N HIS A 9 -11.27 -3.79 -6.56
CA HIS A 9 -10.28 -4.67 -5.95
C HIS A 9 -10.53 -6.16 -6.22
N MET A 10 -11.75 -6.53 -6.62
CA MET A 10 -12.19 -7.92 -6.72
C MET A 10 -12.22 -8.43 -8.15
N HIS A 11 -12.67 -7.59 -9.10
CA HIS A 11 -12.91 -8.05 -10.47
C HIS A 11 -12.27 -7.13 -11.52
N PRO A 12 -11.46 -7.67 -12.46
CA PRO A 12 -10.81 -6.88 -13.51
C PRO A 12 -11.79 -6.09 -14.39
N LEU A 13 -12.97 -6.65 -14.69
CA LEU A 13 -13.99 -5.92 -15.48
C LEU A 13 -14.52 -4.67 -14.74
N ALA A 14 -14.74 -4.77 -13.43
CA ALA A 14 -15.17 -3.62 -12.65
C ALA A 14 -14.05 -2.58 -12.60
N ALA A 15 -12.80 -3.00 -12.33
CA ALA A 15 -11.65 -2.11 -12.32
C ALA A 15 -11.48 -1.35 -13.66
N ARG A 16 -11.68 -2.04 -14.80
CA ARG A 16 -11.66 -1.44 -16.14
C ARG A 16 -12.79 -0.43 -16.37
N ALA A 17 -13.98 -0.68 -15.85
CA ALA A 17 -15.09 0.29 -15.91
C ALA A 17 -14.76 1.59 -15.15
N PHE A 18 -13.92 1.50 -14.11
CA PHE A 18 -13.43 2.64 -13.34
C PHE A 18 -12.05 3.17 -13.82
N GLY A 19 -11.60 2.78 -15.02
CA GLY A 19 -10.40 3.33 -15.65
C GLY A 19 -9.07 2.67 -15.27
N PHE A 20 -9.09 1.57 -14.51
CA PHE A 20 -7.88 0.81 -14.18
C PHE A 20 -7.65 -0.33 -15.18
N PRO A 21 -6.40 -0.59 -15.62
CA PRO A 21 -6.13 -1.68 -16.57
C PRO A 21 -6.36 -3.08 -15.97
N SER A 22 -6.27 -3.21 -14.64
CA SER A 22 -6.59 -4.44 -13.89
C SER A 22 -7.09 -4.09 -12.48
N ALA A 23 -7.48 -5.11 -11.70
CA ALA A 23 -7.84 -4.91 -10.30
C ALA A 23 -6.66 -4.31 -9.50
N ILE A 24 -6.95 -3.44 -8.54
CA ILE A 24 -5.93 -2.78 -7.72
C ILE A 24 -5.95 -3.30 -6.29
N ALA A 25 -4.83 -3.29 -5.58
CA ALA A 25 -4.82 -3.60 -4.15
C ALA A 25 -5.53 -2.50 -3.33
N HIS A 26 -6.11 -2.89 -2.19
CA HIS A 26 -6.71 -1.94 -1.25
C HIS A 26 -5.61 -1.11 -0.56
N GLY A 27 -5.79 0.21 -0.47
CA GLY A 27 -4.79 1.10 0.17
C GLY A 27 -4.47 0.70 1.61
N MET A 28 -5.51 0.45 2.42
CA MET A 28 -5.33 0.03 3.82
C MET A 28 -4.65 -1.34 3.96
N TRP A 29 -4.91 -2.27 3.04
CA TRP A 29 -4.23 -3.55 3.01
C TRP A 29 -2.75 -3.39 2.64
N THR A 30 -2.46 -2.56 1.63
CA THR A 30 -1.09 -2.24 1.23
C THR A 30 -0.30 -1.59 2.38
N MET A 31 -0.89 -0.61 3.08
CA MET A 31 -0.26 0.02 4.23
C MET A 31 0.03 -0.98 5.35
N ALA A 32 -0.97 -1.78 5.75
CA ALA A 32 -0.78 -2.80 6.79
C ALA A 32 0.29 -3.83 6.40
N ARG A 33 0.33 -4.22 5.12
CA ARG A 33 1.36 -5.15 4.63
C ARG A 33 2.76 -4.56 4.70
N CYS A 34 2.94 -3.28 4.34
CA CYS A 34 4.23 -2.62 4.50
C CYS A 34 4.68 -2.55 5.96
N LEU A 35 3.78 -2.16 6.86
CA LEU A 35 4.09 -2.08 8.29
C LEU A 35 4.49 -3.44 8.87
N SER A 36 3.84 -4.54 8.43
CA SER A 36 4.25 -5.89 8.84
C SER A 36 5.66 -6.29 8.38
N VAL A 37 6.17 -5.72 7.27
CA VAL A 37 7.52 -6.01 6.79
C VAL A 37 8.59 -5.29 7.63
N VAL A 38 8.26 -4.11 8.16
CA VAL A 38 9.18 -3.27 8.93
C VAL A 38 8.94 -3.33 10.43
N GLU A 39 8.04 -4.21 10.90
CA GLU A 39 7.51 -4.21 12.26
C GLU A 39 8.60 -4.25 13.35
N GLY A 40 9.71 -4.96 13.12
CA GLY A 40 10.83 -5.04 14.05
C GLY A 40 11.65 -3.76 14.20
N SER A 41 11.39 -2.75 13.38
CA SER A 41 12.01 -1.41 13.44
C SER A 41 11.04 -0.31 13.88
N LEU A 42 9.80 -0.67 14.24
CA LEU A 42 8.78 0.28 14.69
C LEU A 42 8.85 0.44 16.22
N PRO A 43 8.61 1.65 16.75
CA PRO A 43 8.47 1.84 18.19
C PRO A 43 7.17 1.20 18.70
N GLU A 44 7.00 1.10 20.02
CA GLU A 44 5.79 0.51 20.63
C GLU A 44 4.52 1.28 20.27
N ARG A 45 4.63 2.62 20.16
CA ARG A 45 3.52 3.50 19.81
C ARG A 45 3.97 4.52 18.77
N TYR A 46 3.20 4.64 17.70
CA TYR A 46 3.50 5.53 16.59
C TYR A 46 2.24 5.97 15.85
N VAL A 47 2.40 7.06 15.10
CA VAL A 47 1.49 7.52 14.06
C VAL A 47 2.10 7.19 12.71
N VAL A 48 1.26 6.80 11.76
CA VAL A 48 1.66 6.60 10.35
C VAL A 48 0.88 7.57 9.50
N GLU A 49 1.60 8.40 8.75
CA GLU A 49 1.05 9.20 7.66
C GLU A 49 1.39 8.52 6.34
N ALA A 50 0.38 8.16 5.56
CA ALA A 50 0.56 7.44 4.28
C ALA A 50 0.08 8.28 3.10
N GLY A 51 0.98 8.53 2.15
CA GLY A 51 0.67 9.09 0.84
C GLY A 51 0.52 7.99 -0.21
N PHE A 52 -0.67 7.86 -0.81
CA PHE A 52 -0.95 6.93 -1.90
C PHE A 52 -0.89 7.66 -3.25
N PHE A 53 0.20 7.48 -3.99
CA PHE A 53 0.46 8.22 -5.22
C PHE A 53 0.00 7.48 -6.48
N LYS A 54 0.20 6.16 -6.52
CA LYS A 54 -0.18 5.32 -7.66
C LYS A 54 -0.78 4.00 -7.21
N PRO A 55 -1.81 3.49 -7.91
CA PRO A 55 -2.41 2.21 -7.57
C PRO A 55 -1.42 1.06 -7.74
N VAL A 56 -1.55 0.04 -6.89
CA VAL A 56 -0.82 -1.23 -7.04
C VAL A 56 -1.68 -2.17 -7.88
N LEU A 57 -1.30 -2.37 -9.15
CA LEU A 57 -2.02 -3.20 -10.12
C LEU A 57 -1.78 -4.70 -9.87
N LEU A 58 -2.85 -5.49 -9.75
CA LEU A 58 -2.75 -6.92 -9.47
C LEU A 58 -2.69 -7.76 -10.77
N PRO A 59 -1.92 -8.88 -10.76
CA PRO A 59 -0.96 -9.27 -9.73
C PRO A 59 0.29 -8.37 -9.74
N ALA A 60 0.84 -8.08 -8.55
CA ALA A 60 2.04 -7.25 -8.40
C ALA A 60 3.13 -7.95 -7.59
N GLN A 61 4.37 -7.73 -8.00
CA GLN A 61 5.54 -7.85 -7.12
C GLN A 61 5.91 -6.44 -6.66
N CYS A 62 6.06 -6.28 -5.34
CA CYS A 62 6.37 -5.01 -4.71
C CYS A 62 7.63 -5.15 -3.86
N SER A 63 8.39 -4.06 -3.78
CA SER A 63 9.53 -3.92 -2.88
C SER A 63 9.17 -2.95 -1.76
N VAL A 64 9.57 -3.29 -0.54
CA VAL A 64 9.45 -2.40 0.63
C VAL A 64 10.85 -2.03 1.07
N ALA A 65 11.09 -0.74 1.25
CA ALA A 65 12.34 -0.21 1.76
C ALA A 65 12.06 0.76 2.91
N MET A 66 12.96 0.81 3.89
CA MET A 66 12.89 1.72 5.03
C MET A 66 14.22 2.43 5.22
N SER A 67 14.16 3.72 5.55
CA SER A 67 15.31 4.56 5.88
C SER A 67 14.87 5.59 6.91
N GLY A 68 15.49 5.54 8.10
CA GLY A 68 15.01 6.27 9.26
C GLY A 68 13.56 5.94 9.55
N THR A 69 12.70 6.95 9.56
CA THR A 69 11.25 6.82 9.82
C THR A 69 10.39 6.73 8.56
N THR A 70 10.99 6.75 7.38
CA THR A 70 10.24 6.72 6.12
C THR A 70 10.26 5.33 5.51
N VAL A 71 9.12 4.87 5.03
CA VAL A 71 8.91 3.57 4.38
C VAL A 71 8.36 3.80 2.99
N TRP A 72 8.98 3.18 1.99
CA TRP A 72 8.56 3.24 0.60
C TRP A 72 8.05 1.89 0.14
N LEU A 73 6.90 1.89 -0.54
CA LEU A 73 6.48 0.77 -1.37
C LEU A 73 6.55 1.16 -2.84
N SER A 74 7.29 0.36 -3.60
CA SER A 74 7.38 0.45 -5.04
C SER A 74 6.94 -0.84 -5.70
N SER A 75 6.44 -0.72 -6.93
CA SER A 75 6.15 -1.85 -7.81
C SER A 75 6.60 -1.48 -9.21
N ARG A 76 7.29 -2.41 -9.90
CA ARG A 76 7.99 -2.08 -11.16
C ARG A 76 8.90 -0.86 -10.93
N ASP A 77 8.84 0.13 -11.82
CA ASP A 77 9.69 1.33 -11.78
C ASP A 77 8.98 2.57 -11.18
N GLN A 78 8.00 2.37 -10.30
CA GLN A 78 7.26 3.48 -9.69
C GLN A 78 7.07 3.32 -8.18
N VAL A 79 7.12 4.45 -7.48
CA VAL A 79 6.69 4.54 -6.07
C VAL A 79 5.16 4.62 -6.04
N ASN A 80 4.54 3.71 -5.28
CA ASN A 80 3.10 3.66 -5.11
C ASN A 80 2.67 4.33 -3.81
N VAL A 81 3.40 4.06 -2.72
CA VAL A 81 3.08 4.53 -1.38
C VAL A 81 4.34 4.99 -0.67
N VAL A 82 4.26 6.12 0.02
CA VAL A 82 5.27 6.56 0.98
C VAL A 82 4.58 6.71 2.33
N MET A 83 5.18 6.15 3.38
CA MET A 83 4.71 6.30 4.74
C MET A 83 5.79 6.98 5.58
N VAL A 84 5.38 7.90 6.44
CA VAL A 84 6.23 8.50 7.46
C VAL A 84 5.71 8.06 8.81
N ILE A 85 6.62 7.55 9.64
CA ILE A 85 6.33 7.10 11.00
C ILE A 85 6.80 8.19 11.97
N SER A 86 5.95 8.58 12.90
CA SER A 86 6.32 9.48 13.99
C SER A 86 5.94 8.85 15.33
N GLU A 87 6.74 9.13 16.36
CA GLU A 87 6.37 8.77 17.72
C GLU A 87 5.19 9.64 18.18
N THR A 88 4.35 9.08 19.04
CA THR A 88 3.22 9.79 19.66
C THR A 88 3.64 10.56 20.90
#